data_AF-A0A962SZZ2-F1
#
_entry.id   AF-A0A962SZZ2-F1
#
_cell.length_a   1.000
_cell.length_b   1.000
_cell.length_c   1.000
_cell.angle_alpha   90.00
_cell.angle_beta   90.00
_cell.angle_gamma   90.00
#
_symmetry.space_group_name_H-M   'P 1'
#
loop_
_entity.id
_entity.type
_entity.pdbx_description
1 polymer ?
#
loop_
_entity_poly.entity_id
_entity_poly.type
_entity_poly.pdbx_seq_one_letter_code
_entity_poly.pdbx_strand_id
1 'polypeptide(L)'
;MNVNLLFRWLGLLLFGWLVGCAVPPPIDDPIQDANFQGPPLAVVRAQPDAFLQMPVRWGGAIARVDNRREVTELEIVEQPLNRRGWPIADDDSAGRFLAQIPGFLDPAIYAVGRSITVVGLLTGTTPGQVGDYRYTFPVVTVDHHRLWPERRTPEVIYVPDPYWYGPVYPWGYRRGFW
;
A
#
# COMPACT_ATOMS: atom_id res chain seq x y z
N MET A 1 9.49 15.15 -70.07
CA MET A 1 8.75 14.64 -68.89
C MET A 1 9.77 14.06 -67.92
N ASN A 2 10.01 14.74 -66.78
CA ASN A 2 11.14 14.49 -65.88
C ASN A 2 10.86 13.34 -64.90
N VAL A 3 11.41 12.16 -65.19
CA VAL A 3 11.33 10.93 -64.38
C VAL A 3 11.84 11.14 -62.94
N ASN A 4 12.71 12.14 -62.72
CA ASN A 4 13.27 12.50 -61.43
C ASN A 4 12.27 13.11 -60.43
N LEU A 5 11.14 13.65 -60.89
CA LEU A 5 10.09 14.16 -60.00
C LEU A 5 9.29 13.00 -59.39
N LEU A 6 8.91 12.00 -60.19
CA LEU A 6 8.18 10.81 -59.71
C LEU A 6 8.97 10.03 -58.63
N PHE A 7 10.28 9.91 -58.76
CA PHE A 7 11.12 9.20 -57.78
C PHE A 7 11.27 9.96 -56.45
N ARG A 8 11.23 11.30 -56.48
CA ARG A 8 11.28 12.15 -55.28
C ARG A 8 10.00 12.07 -54.46
N TRP A 9 8.85 11.93 -55.10
CA TRP A 9 7.57 11.73 -54.41
C TRP A 9 7.42 10.32 -53.84
N LEU A 10 8.02 9.30 -54.47
CA LEU A 10 8.03 7.93 -53.94
C LEU A 10 8.84 7.81 -52.63
N GLY A 11 9.95 8.54 -52.52
CA GLY A 11 10.79 8.55 -51.31
C GLY A 11 10.11 9.21 -50.09
N LEU A 12 9.26 10.21 -50.32
CA LEU A 12 8.49 10.89 -49.27
C LEU A 12 7.29 10.06 -48.78
N LEU A 13 6.69 9.24 -49.65
CA LEU A 13 5.60 8.33 -49.27
C LEU A 13 6.08 7.12 -48.48
N LEU A 14 7.32 6.67 -48.66
CA LEU A 14 7.87 5.53 -47.92
C LEU A 14 8.31 5.87 -46.49
N PHE A 15 8.60 7.13 -46.18
CA PHE A 15 9.10 7.54 -44.85
C PHE A 15 7.98 7.86 -43.84
N GLY A 16 6.72 7.92 -44.28
CA GLY A 16 5.56 8.22 -43.43
C GLY A 16 4.99 7.02 -42.65
N TRP A 17 5.54 5.81 -42.82
CA TRP A 17 4.94 4.56 -42.33
C TRP A 17 5.54 4.03 -41.01
N LEU A 18 6.30 4.86 -40.29
CA LEU A 18 6.94 4.46 -39.02
C LEU A 18 6.44 5.25 -37.80
N VAL A 19 5.24 5.86 -37.87
CA VAL A 19 4.58 6.41 -36.67
C VAL A 19 3.85 5.27 -35.95
N GLY A 20 4.63 4.38 -35.32
CA GLY A 20 4.10 3.42 -34.36
C GLY A 20 3.82 4.14 -33.05
N CYS A 21 2.56 4.48 -32.76
CA CYS A 21 2.16 4.87 -31.41
C CYS A 21 2.26 3.64 -30.51
N ALA A 22 3.36 3.51 -29.75
CA ALA A 22 3.43 2.58 -28.65
C ALA A 22 2.45 3.07 -27.57
N VAL A 23 1.22 2.56 -27.59
CA VAL A 23 0.24 2.78 -26.52
C VAL A 23 0.74 1.96 -25.32
N PRO A 24 1.10 2.58 -24.18
CA PRO A 24 1.48 1.83 -22.98
C PRO A 24 0.32 0.91 -22.58
N PRO A 25 0.61 -0.33 -22.13
CA PRO A 25 -0.43 -1.30 -21.77
C PRO A 25 -1.32 -0.71 -20.68
N PRO A 26 -2.65 -0.91 -20.75
CA PRO A 26 -3.56 -0.27 -19.82
C PRO A 26 -3.60 -1.02 -18.49
N ILE A 27 -3.65 -0.21 -17.42
CA ILE A 27 -3.95 -0.52 -16.02
C ILE A 27 -2.78 -1.13 -15.22
N ASP A 28 -1.84 -0.26 -14.87
CA ASP A 28 -1.11 -0.39 -13.62
C ASP A 28 -2.11 -0.27 -12.46
N ASP A 29 -2.15 -1.27 -11.59
CA ASP A 29 -2.97 -1.28 -10.38
C ASP A 29 -2.81 0.04 -9.59
N PRO A 30 -3.89 0.82 -9.33
CA PRO A 30 -3.81 2.11 -8.63
C PRO A 30 -3.15 2.01 -7.25
N ILE A 31 -3.24 0.84 -6.59
CA ILE A 31 -2.56 0.57 -5.32
C ILE A 31 -1.04 0.59 -5.50
N GLN A 32 -0.53 0.15 -6.64
CA GLN A 32 0.89 0.02 -6.96
C GLN A 32 1.43 1.07 -7.95
N ASP A 33 0.60 2.04 -8.36
CA ASP A 33 1.02 3.09 -9.27
C ASP A 33 2.18 3.92 -8.65
N ALA A 34 3.35 3.86 -9.28
CA ALA A 34 4.54 4.59 -8.85
C ALA A 34 4.40 6.12 -9.04
N ASN A 35 3.51 6.55 -9.93
CA ASN A 35 3.28 7.94 -10.28
C ASN A 35 2.08 8.55 -9.53
N PHE A 36 1.44 7.80 -8.63
CA PHE A 36 0.31 8.31 -7.86
C PHE A 36 0.74 9.54 -7.04
N GLN A 37 0.05 10.65 -7.25
CA GLN A 37 0.24 11.90 -6.51
C GLN A 37 -1.03 12.20 -5.71
N GLY A 38 -0.92 12.17 -4.39
CA GLY A 38 -1.98 12.57 -3.48
C GLY A 38 -1.41 13.11 -2.17
N PRO A 39 -2.17 13.94 -1.45
CA PRO A 39 -1.71 14.53 -0.21
C PRO A 39 -1.54 13.46 0.87
N PRO A 40 -0.49 13.53 1.71
CA PRO A 40 -0.36 12.65 2.86
C PRO A 40 -1.40 13.01 3.93
N LEU A 41 -1.82 12.03 4.73
CA LEU A 41 -2.85 12.21 5.76
C LEU A 41 -2.51 13.34 6.73
N ALA A 42 -1.25 13.46 7.16
CA ALA A 42 -0.80 14.50 8.09
C ALA A 42 -1.13 15.92 7.58
N VAL A 43 -0.95 16.15 6.28
CA VAL A 43 -1.22 17.45 5.64
C VAL A 43 -2.72 17.69 5.53
N VAL A 44 -3.49 16.67 5.11
CA VAL A 44 -4.95 16.78 5.03
C VAL A 44 -5.57 17.06 6.39
N ARG A 45 -5.09 16.41 7.46
CA ARG A 45 -5.63 16.64 8.81
C ARG A 45 -5.43 18.08 9.30
N ALA A 46 -4.38 18.76 8.85
CA ALA A 46 -4.15 20.16 9.21
C ALA A 46 -5.12 21.11 8.50
N GLN A 47 -5.51 20.81 7.26
CA GLN A 47 -6.36 21.67 6.43
C GLN A 47 -7.29 20.84 5.51
N PRO A 48 -8.29 20.13 6.05
CA PRO A 48 -9.06 19.14 5.29
C PRO A 48 -9.83 19.76 4.11
N ASP A 49 -10.35 20.97 4.28
CA ASP A 49 -11.16 21.65 3.27
C ASP A 49 -10.37 21.99 2.00
N ALA A 50 -9.04 22.13 2.11
CA ALA A 50 -8.17 22.43 0.96
C ALA A 50 -7.96 21.24 0.03
N PHE A 51 -8.25 20.02 0.49
CA PHE A 51 -7.98 18.77 -0.24
C PHE A 51 -9.26 18.00 -0.60
N LEU A 52 -10.45 18.60 -0.43
CA LEU A 52 -11.70 17.96 -0.80
C LEU A 52 -11.72 17.56 -2.28
N GLN A 53 -12.30 16.40 -2.55
CA GLN A 53 -12.37 15.77 -3.88
C GLN A 53 -11.01 15.45 -4.51
N MET A 54 -9.90 15.54 -3.77
CA MET A 54 -8.61 15.07 -4.25
C MET A 54 -8.49 13.55 -4.14
N PRO A 55 -7.85 12.89 -5.12
CA PRO A 55 -7.51 11.49 -5.01
C PRO A 55 -6.46 11.29 -3.92
N VAL A 56 -6.67 10.27 -3.10
CA VAL A 56 -5.77 9.85 -2.03
C VAL A 56 -5.46 8.37 -2.15
N ARG A 57 -4.23 8.00 -1.78
CA ARG A 57 -3.79 6.61 -1.62
C ARG A 57 -3.20 6.46 -0.24
N TRP A 58 -3.99 5.91 0.66
CA TRP A 58 -3.61 5.73 2.06
C TRP A 58 -3.78 4.26 2.44
N GLY A 59 -3.07 3.85 3.48
CA GLY A 59 -3.26 2.52 4.03
C GLY A 59 -2.80 2.46 5.45
N GLY A 60 -2.91 1.28 6.03
CA GLY A 60 -2.65 1.10 7.44
C GLY A 60 -3.26 -0.18 7.98
N ALA A 61 -3.37 -0.22 9.30
CA ALA A 61 -3.99 -1.32 10.02
C ALA A 61 -5.47 -1.00 10.31
N ILE A 62 -6.36 -1.96 10.05
CA ILE A 62 -7.78 -1.84 10.38
C ILE A 62 -7.93 -1.79 11.90
N ALA A 63 -8.55 -0.74 12.43
CA ALA A 63 -8.87 -0.61 13.84
C ALA A 63 -10.33 -0.94 14.16
N ARG A 64 -11.25 -0.72 13.22
CA ARG A 64 -12.67 -1.01 13.38
C ARG A 64 -13.30 -1.29 12.01
N VAL A 65 -14.29 -2.19 12.00
CA VAL A 65 -15.12 -2.51 10.84
C VAL A 65 -16.57 -2.27 11.23
N ASP A 66 -17.31 -1.56 10.39
CA ASP A 66 -18.71 -1.22 10.63
C ASP A 66 -19.52 -1.34 9.33
N ASN A 67 -20.34 -2.39 9.24
CA ASN A 67 -21.21 -2.60 8.10
C ASN A 67 -22.48 -1.76 8.26
N ARG A 68 -22.64 -0.75 7.40
CA ARG A 68 -23.86 0.04 7.27
C ARG A 68 -24.75 -0.56 6.19
N ARG A 69 -25.90 0.07 5.92
CA ARG A 69 -26.90 -0.43 4.95
C ARG A 69 -26.33 -0.63 3.54
N GLU A 70 -25.50 0.29 3.08
CA GLU A 70 -25.02 0.33 1.68
C GLU A 70 -23.49 0.30 1.56
N VAL A 71 -22.78 0.55 2.65
CA VAL A 71 -21.32 0.67 2.67
C VAL A 71 -20.75 -0.04 3.90
N THR A 72 -19.52 -0.49 3.80
CA THR A 72 -18.69 -0.86 4.95
C THR A 72 -17.77 0.31 5.24
N GLU A 73 -17.83 0.82 6.47
CA GLU A 73 -16.92 1.82 6.97
C GLU A 73 -15.79 1.15 7.74
N LEU A 74 -14.56 1.36 7.29
CA LEU A 74 -13.35 0.93 7.98
C LEU A 74 -12.70 2.12 8.66
N GLU A 75 -12.43 2.00 9.95
CA GLU A 75 -11.51 2.90 10.65
C GLU A 75 -10.11 2.34 10.52
N ILE A 76 -9.20 3.12 9.95
CA ILE A 76 -7.84 2.69 9.64
C ILE A 76 -6.86 3.59 10.38
N VAL A 77 -5.93 2.99 11.12
CA VAL A 77 -4.75 3.67 11.65
C VAL A 77 -3.74 3.75 10.53
N GLU A 78 -3.44 4.96 10.07
CA GLU A 78 -2.57 5.19 8.94
C GLU A 78 -1.16 4.67 9.23
N GLN A 79 -0.56 4.05 8.22
CA GLN A 79 0.83 3.64 8.23
C GLN A 79 1.44 3.97 6.86
N PRO A 80 2.71 4.38 6.83
CA PRO A 80 3.42 4.65 5.58
C PRO A 80 3.37 3.46 4.61
N LEU A 81 3.17 3.74 3.34
CA LEU A 81 3.16 2.72 2.29
C LEU A 81 4.56 2.51 1.72
N ASN A 82 4.94 1.26 1.48
CA ASN A 82 6.13 0.96 0.68
C ASN A 82 5.87 1.21 -0.82
N ARG A 83 6.90 1.00 -1.66
CA ARG A 83 6.80 1.17 -3.12
C ARG A 83 5.76 0.30 -3.81
N ARG A 84 5.26 -0.75 -3.16
CA ARG A 84 4.20 -1.64 -3.67
C ARG A 84 2.83 -1.29 -3.07
N GLY A 85 2.72 -0.16 -2.38
CA GLY A 85 1.50 0.24 -1.70
C GLY A 85 1.19 -0.60 -0.46
N TRP A 86 2.10 -1.42 0.07
CA TRP A 86 1.86 -2.21 1.29
C TRP A 86 2.18 -1.36 2.54
N PRO A 87 1.26 -1.26 3.51
CA PRO A 87 1.51 -0.62 4.80
C PRO A 87 2.71 -1.22 5.53
N ILE A 88 3.63 -0.35 5.96
CA ILE A 88 4.78 -0.71 6.77
C ILE A 88 4.36 -0.50 8.24
N ALA A 89 4.24 -1.57 9.01
CA ALA A 89 4.02 -1.44 10.45
C ALA A 89 5.19 -0.65 11.05
N ASP A 90 4.84 0.52 11.53
CA ASP A 90 5.68 1.49 12.20
C ASP A 90 4.86 2.04 13.37
N ASP A 91 5.54 2.51 14.40
CA ASP A 91 4.90 3.12 15.57
C ASP A 91 4.52 4.60 15.29
N ASP A 92 5.06 5.18 14.21
CA ASP A 92 4.70 6.51 13.73
C ASP A 92 3.47 6.46 12.81
N SER A 93 2.40 7.16 13.20
CA SER A 93 1.14 7.24 12.45
C SER A 93 0.70 8.69 12.31
N ALA A 94 0.33 9.09 11.08
CA ALA A 94 -0.24 10.41 10.84
C ALA A 94 -1.66 10.57 11.41
N GLY A 95 -2.27 9.51 11.94
CA GLY A 95 -3.58 9.52 12.58
C GLY A 95 -4.50 8.42 12.05
N ARG A 96 -5.82 8.67 12.14
CA ARG A 96 -6.86 7.74 11.70
C ARG A 96 -7.72 8.39 10.65
N PHE A 97 -8.23 7.58 9.73
CA PHE A 97 -9.19 7.99 8.72
C PHE A 97 -10.29 6.93 8.56
N LEU A 98 -11.41 7.33 8.00
CA LEU A 98 -12.52 6.45 7.65
C LEU A 98 -12.47 6.15 6.15
N ALA A 99 -12.52 4.87 5.79
CA ALA A 99 -12.65 4.41 4.42
C ALA A 99 -14.05 3.84 4.23
N GLN A 100 -14.84 4.46 3.36
CA GLN A 100 -16.19 4.02 3.00
C GLN A 100 -16.10 3.21 1.71
N ILE A 101 -16.30 1.89 1.84
CA ILE A 101 -16.24 0.94 0.74
C ILE A 101 -17.67 0.52 0.39
N PRO A 102 -18.10 0.66 -0.89
CA PRO A 102 -19.43 0.22 -1.31
C PRO A 102 -19.67 -1.27 -1.02
N GLY A 103 -20.85 -1.58 -0.47
CA GLY A 103 -21.28 -2.94 -0.18
C GLY A 103 -20.75 -3.51 1.14
N PHE A 104 -20.74 -4.84 1.21
CA PHE A 104 -20.42 -5.60 2.41
C PHE A 104 -19.00 -6.16 2.36
N LEU A 105 -18.24 -5.94 3.42
CA LEU A 105 -17.00 -6.65 3.72
C LEU A 105 -17.18 -7.47 4.99
N ASP A 106 -16.76 -8.73 4.96
CA ASP A 106 -16.84 -9.64 6.10
C ASP A 106 -15.82 -9.25 7.20
N PRO A 107 -16.25 -8.89 8.42
CA PRO A 107 -15.35 -8.55 9.52
C PRO A 107 -14.41 -9.68 9.94
N ALA A 108 -14.74 -10.94 9.66
CA ALA A 108 -13.85 -12.07 9.92
C ALA A 108 -12.65 -12.10 8.96
N ILE A 109 -12.81 -11.56 7.75
CA ILE A 109 -11.73 -11.46 6.75
C ILE A 109 -10.98 -10.12 6.90
N TYR A 110 -11.73 -9.03 7.04
CA TYR A 110 -11.21 -7.66 7.23
C TYR A 110 -10.99 -7.35 8.72
N ALA A 111 -10.51 -8.34 9.46
CA ALA A 111 -10.38 -8.26 10.92
C ALA A 111 -9.47 -7.11 11.36
N VAL A 112 -9.67 -6.68 12.62
CA VAL A 112 -8.81 -5.71 13.28
C VAL A 112 -7.34 -6.17 13.24
N GLY A 113 -6.42 -5.25 12.95
CA GLY A 113 -4.99 -5.50 12.80
C GLY A 113 -4.55 -5.88 11.38
N ARG A 114 -5.48 -6.22 10.47
CA ARG A 114 -5.15 -6.52 9.08
C ARG A 114 -4.65 -5.26 8.35
N SER A 115 -3.62 -5.43 7.52
CA SER A 115 -3.11 -4.37 6.67
C SER A 115 -3.98 -4.19 5.43
N ILE A 116 -4.37 -2.95 5.14
CA ILE A 116 -5.17 -2.59 3.98
C ILE A 116 -4.64 -1.30 3.33
N THR A 117 -4.76 -1.21 2.02
CA THR A 117 -4.54 0.03 1.27
C THR A 117 -5.78 0.38 0.50
N VAL A 118 -6.12 1.66 0.46
CA VAL A 118 -7.27 2.20 -0.26
C VAL A 118 -6.83 3.33 -1.19
N VAL A 119 -7.49 3.43 -2.33
CA VAL A 119 -7.42 4.54 -3.27
C VAL A 119 -8.83 5.04 -3.50
N GLY A 120 -9.01 6.34 -3.42
CA GLY A 120 -10.32 6.96 -3.61
C GLY A 120 -10.28 8.46 -3.42
N LEU A 121 -11.45 9.05 -3.19
CA LEU A 121 -11.60 10.50 -3.06
C LEU A 121 -11.78 10.92 -1.61
N LEU A 122 -11.07 11.97 -1.20
CA LEU A 122 -11.34 12.64 0.07
C LEU A 122 -12.68 13.39 -0.03
N THR A 123 -13.70 12.93 0.68
CA THR A 123 -15.06 13.49 0.56
C THR A 123 -15.43 14.45 1.69
N GLY A 124 -14.67 14.44 2.78
CA GLY A 124 -14.90 15.35 3.89
C GLY A 124 -14.24 14.91 5.18
N THR A 125 -14.79 15.39 6.28
CA THR A 125 -14.45 14.94 7.63
C THR A 125 -15.71 14.57 8.40
N THR A 126 -15.58 13.66 9.36
CA THR A 126 -16.66 13.25 10.25
C THR A 126 -16.17 13.33 11.70
N PRO A 127 -16.90 14.01 12.59
CA PRO A 127 -16.59 13.99 14.02
C PRO A 127 -16.87 12.60 14.59
N GLY A 128 -16.05 12.18 15.54
CA GLY A 128 -16.20 10.93 16.26
C GLY A 128 -15.28 10.89 17.48
N GLN A 129 -14.90 9.70 17.89
CA GLN A 129 -14.05 9.50 19.06
C GLN A 129 -13.16 8.27 18.91
N VAL A 130 -11.99 8.32 19.51
CA VAL A 130 -11.08 7.19 19.68
C VAL A 130 -10.99 6.93 21.18
N GLY A 131 -11.67 5.89 21.66
CA GLY A 131 -11.99 5.79 23.09
C GLY A 131 -12.80 7.01 23.53
N ASP A 132 -12.36 7.69 24.59
CA ASP A 132 -13.00 8.91 25.10
C ASP A 132 -12.45 10.21 24.47
N TYR A 133 -11.46 10.09 23.58
CA TYR A 133 -10.84 11.26 22.95
C TYR A 133 -11.64 11.69 21.72
N ARG A 134 -12.15 12.93 21.72
CA ARG A 134 -12.83 13.51 20.55
C ARG A 134 -11.88 13.63 19.38
N TYR A 135 -12.30 13.14 18.22
CA TYR A 135 -11.48 13.07 17.02
C TYR A 135 -12.27 13.47 15.78
N THR A 136 -11.61 14.08 14.81
CA THR A 136 -12.19 14.40 13.51
C THR A 136 -11.51 13.55 12.45
N PHE A 137 -12.25 12.62 11.86
CA PHE A 137 -11.74 11.69 10.87
C PHE A 137 -11.86 12.25 9.47
N PRO A 138 -10.79 12.31 8.67
CA PRO A 138 -10.89 12.41 7.21
C PRO A 138 -11.64 11.20 6.66
N VAL A 139 -12.51 11.42 5.67
CA VAL A 139 -13.35 10.38 5.07
C VAL A 139 -12.99 10.19 3.62
N VAL A 140 -12.64 8.96 3.26
CA VAL A 140 -12.30 8.54 1.90
C VAL A 140 -13.45 7.69 1.37
N THR A 141 -14.07 8.11 0.27
CA THR A 141 -14.92 7.20 -0.51
C THR A 141 -14.00 6.38 -1.41
N VAL A 142 -14.04 5.06 -1.25
CA VAL A 142 -13.04 4.17 -1.83
C VAL A 142 -13.48 3.63 -3.18
N ASP A 143 -12.62 3.79 -4.18
CA ASP A 143 -12.79 3.22 -5.53
C ASP A 143 -12.07 1.88 -5.66
N HIS A 144 -10.88 1.78 -5.06
CA HIS A 144 -10.06 0.57 -5.07
C HIS A 144 -9.48 0.29 -3.70
N HIS A 145 -9.46 -0.98 -3.28
CA HIS A 145 -8.77 -1.38 -2.06
C HIS A 145 -8.03 -2.70 -2.24
N ARG A 146 -7.04 -2.93 -1.38
CA ARG A 146 -6.33 -4.19 -1.26
C ARG A 146 -6.14 -4.56 0.20
N LEU A 147 -6.72 -5.69 0.58
CA LEU A 147 -6.38 -6.38 1.82
C LEU A 147 -5.10 -7.18 1.61
N TRP A 148 -4.08 -6.90 2.41
CA TRP A 148 -2.80 -7.61 2.32
C TRP A 148 -2.83 -8.92 3.11
N PRO A 149 -1.99 -9.90 2.74
CA PRO A 149 -1.78 -11.10 3.55
C PRO A 149 -1.37 -10.74 4.97
N GLU A 150 -1.72 -11.60 5.92
CA GLU A 150 -1.25 -11.44 7.29
C GLU A 150 0.27 -11.50 7.34
N ARG A 151 0.89 -10.62 8.13
CA ARG A 151 2.30 -10.76 8.44
C ARG A 151 2.46 -11.99 9.33
N ARG A 152 2.78 -13.12 8.72
CA ARG A 152 3.32 -14.25 9.47
C ARG A 152 4.73 -13.85 9.90
N THR A 153 4.93 -13.65 11.20
CA THR A 153 6.29 -13.65 11.74
C THR A 153 6.90 -14.98 11.29
N PRO A 154 8.04 -14.98 10.56
CA PRO A 154 8.69 -16.23 10.24
C PRO A 154 8.94 -16.95 11.56
N GLU A 155 8.39 -18.16 11.69
CA GLU A 155 8.68 -19.01 12.83
C GLU A 155 10.19 -19.25 12.78
N VAL A 156 10.91 -18.63 13.71
CA VAL A 156 12.35 -18.84 13.83
C VAL A 156 12.51 -20.24 14.39
N ILE A 157 12.60 -21.23 13.50
CA ILE A 157 12.97 -22.58 13.87
C ILE A 157 14.44 -22.50 14.30
N TYR A 158 14.68 -22.48 15.59
CA TYR A 158 16.02 -22.68 16.14
C TYR A 158 16.41 -24.12 15.84
N VAL A 159 17.16 -24.32 14.76
CA VAL A 159 17.87 -25.58 14.53
C VAL A 159 19.11 -25.51 15.41
N PRO A 160 19.21 -26.31 16.49
CA PRO A 160 20.41 -26.32 17.30
C PRO A 160 21.59 -26.71 16.40
N ASP A 161 22.65 -25.91 16.43
CA ASP A 161 23.87 -26.25 15.71
C ASP A 161 24.35 -27.64 16.17
N PRO A 162 24.49 -28.62 15.26
CA PRO A 162 24.87 -29.99 15.62
C PRO A 162 26.23 -30.10 16.33
N TYR A 163 27.06 -29.05 16.28
CA TYR A 163 28.42 -29.03 16.79
C TYR A 163 28.56 -28.44 18.20
N TRP A 164 27.46 -28.03 18.85
CA TRP A 164 27.49 -27.56 20.26
C TRP A 164 27.70 -28.67 21.30
N TYR A 165 27.56 -29.94 20.90
CA TYR A 165 28.08 -31.07 21.66
C TYR A 165 29.49 -31.39 21.16
N GLY A 166 30.49 -30.70 21.72
CA GLY A 166 31.88 -31.06 21.48
C GLY A 166 32.14 -32.54 21.82
N PRO A 167 33.07 -33.22 21.12
CA PRO A 167 33.38 -34.61 21.41
C PRO A 167 33.74 -34.78 22.89
N VAL A 168 33.04 -35.67 23.57
CA VAL A 168 33.32 -36.06 24.96
C VAL A 168 34.66 -36.79 24.95
N TYR A 169 35.76 -36.06 25.13
CA TYR A 169 37.09 -36.65 25.29
C TYR A 169 37.17 -37.32 26.67
N PRO A 170 37.39 -38.64 26.75
CA PRO A 170 37.22 -39.37 28.01
C PRO A 170 38.53 -39.53 28.79
N TRP A 171 39.43 -38.53 28.84
CA TRP A 171 40.71 -38.68 29.55
C TRP A 171 41.17 -37.41 30.28
N GLY A 172 40.92 -37.40 31.60
CA GLY A 172 41.97 -37.23 32.62
C GLY A 172 42.67 -35.87 32.77
N TYR A 173 42.37 -35.20 33.90
CA TYR A 173 43.24 -34.21 34.53
C TYR A 173 44.73 -34.63 34.53
N ARG A 174 45.64 -33.70 34.20
CA ARG A 174 46.74 -33.33 35.11
C ARG A 174 47.37 -31.98 34.77
N ARG A 175 47.25 -31.08 35.76
CA ARG A 175 48.08 -29.90 36.04
C ARG A 175 49.56 -30.15 35.76
N GLY A 176 50.23 -29.18 35.16
CA GLY A 176 51.69 -29.07 35.15
C GLY A 176 52.09 -27.64 34.79
N PHE A 177 52.34 -26.82 35.80
CA PHE A 177 53.11 -25.58 35.66
C PHE A 177 54.55 -25.94 35.31
N TRP A 178 55.13 -25.29 34.30
CA TRP A 178 56.48 -24.72 34.26
C TRP A 178 56.60 -23.85 33.01
#